data_AF-A0A7W5JUA6-F1
#
_entry.id   AF-A0A7W5JUA6-F1
#
_cell.length_a   1.000
_cell.length_b   1.000
_cell.length_c   1.000
_cell.angle_alpha   90.00
_cell.angle_beta   90.00
_cell.angle_gamma   90.00
#
_symmetry.space_group_name_H-M   'P 1'
#
loop_
_entity.id
_entity.type
_entity.pdbx_description
1 polymer ?
#
loop_
_entity_poly.entity_id
_entity_poly.type
_entity_poly.pdbx_seq_one_letter_code
_entity_poly.pdbx_strand_id
1 'polypeptide(L)'
;MSVARVPLNIFGIGFGLAGLATAWRVAVRFDLAPHEVSDVLFAIAALAWLASCIVYLRYALSVRGALGRDLRDMTAGPFASLAFITPVLLAAGGIAPYFQVTATVVIDVLVVGIVLLGAWLTSFWMRGGTDIDRLHPGYFLPTVAGGLVASAGAAEFGQALLAEVMLGLGLVCWVIIGPMIVAR
;
A
#
# COMPACT_ATOMS: atom_id res chain seq x y z
N MET A 1 27.56 -10.72 -14.38
CA MET A 1 26.38 -11.47 -13.87
C MET A 1 25.14 -10.66 -14.21
N SER A 2 24.17 -11.21 -14.93
CA SER A 2 22.89 -10.52 -15.15
C SER A 2 22.17 -10.37 -13.80
N VAL A 3 21.78 -9.15 -13.46
CA VAL A 3 21.01 -8.89 -12.23
C VAL A 3 19.61 -9.48 -12.44
N ALA A 4 19.17 -10.37 -11.54
CA ALA A 4 17.83 -10.93 -11.60
C ALA A 4 16.77 -9.81 -11.45
N ARG A 5 15.73 -9.83 -12.29
CA ARG A 5 14.63 -8.86 -12.19
C ARG A 5 13.84 -9.12 -10.91
N VAL A 6 13.61 -8.06 -10.12
CA VAL A 6 12.76 -8.11 -8.93
C VAL A 6 11.42 -7.44 -9.27
N PRO A 7 10.32 -8.19 -9.37
CA PRO A 7 9.01 -7.61 -9.64
C PRO A 7 8.45 -6.89 -8.41
N LEU A 8 7.67 -5.82 -8.64
CA LEU A 8 7.06 -5.00 -7.58
C LEU A 8 6.03 -5.74 -6.72
N ASN A 9 5.49 -6.88 -7.17
CA ASN A 9 4.59 -7.69 -6.37
C ASN A 9 5.25 -8.31 -5.12
N ILE A 10 6.59 -8.24 -4.98
CA ILE A 10 7.30 -8.59 -3.75
C ILE A 10 6.77 -7.83 -2.52
N PHE A 11 6.32 -6.58 -2.71
CA PHE A 11 5.72 -5.77 -1.64
C PHE A 11 4.40 -6.35 -1.10
N GLY A 12 3.77 -7.28 -1.82
CA GLY A 12 2.56 -7.99 -1.38
C GLY A 12 2.76 -8.80 -0.10
N ILE A 13 3.98 -9.30 0.15
CA ILE A 13 4.30 -10.12 1.34
C ILE A 13 4.12 -9.29 2.61
N GLY A 14 4.79 -8.13 2.68
CA GLY A 14 4.68 -7.23 3.82
C GLY A 14 3.25 -6.70 4.00
N PHE A 15 2.58 -6.35 2.91
CA PHE A 15 1.20 -5.88 2.93
C PHE A 15 0.23 -6.92 3.52
N GLY A 16 0.29 -8.17 3.05
CA GLY A 16 -0.58 -9.24 3.55
C GLY A 16 -0.37 -9.54 5.03
N LEU A 17 0.89 -9.57 5.48
CA LEU A 17 1.24 -9.77 6.88
C LEU A 17 0.77 -8.59 7.75
N ALA A 18 0.92 -7.35 7.28
CA ALA A 18 0.44 -6.17 7.98
C ALA A 18 -1.09 -6.20 8.13
N GLY A 19 -1.82 -6.55 7.07
CA GLY A 19 -3.28 -6.71 7.13
C GLY A 19 -3.71 -7.79 8.12
N LEU A 20 -3.01 -8.92 8.15
CA LEU A 20 -3.26 -9.98 9.13
C LEU A 20 -2.98 -9.50 10.56
N ALA A 21 -1.89 -8.76 10.78
CA ALA A 21 -1.55 -8.18 12.08
C ALA A 21 -2.64 -7.20 12.58
N THR A 22 -3.15 -6.35 11.68
CA THR A 22 -4.26 -5.43 11.96
C THR A 22 -5.54 -6.19 12.30
N ALA A 23 -5.91 -7.23 11.54
CA ALA A 23 -7.07 -8.07 11.84
C ALA A 23 -6.95 -8.75 13.22
N TRP A 24 -5.75 -9.25 13.54
CA TRP A 24 -5.46 -9.83 14.86
C TRP A 24 -5.61 -8.79 15.98
N ARG A 25 -5.14 -7.56 15.76
CA ARG A 25 -5.30 -6.46 16.73
C ARG A 25 -6.76 -6.15 17.01
N VAL A 26 -7.62 -6.22 15.98
CA VAL A 26 -9.07 -6.04 16.17
C VAL A 26 -9.63 -7.15 17.07
N ALA A 27 -9.25 -8.41 16.86
CA ALA A 27 -9.69 -9.51 17.73
C ALA A 27 -9.23 -9.33 19.20
N VAL A 28 -8.02 -8.81 19.42
CA VAL A 28 -7.51 -8.47 20.76
C VAL A 28 -8.39 -7.43 21.46
N ARG A 29 -8.94 -6.43 20.74
CA ARG A 29 -9.85 -5.42 21.30
C ARG A 29 -11.16 -6.01 21.85
N PHE A 30 -11.51 -7.24 21.47
CA PHE A 30 -12.70 -7.96 21.94
C PHE A 30 -12.33 -9.16 22.84
N ASP A 31 -11.10 -9.22 23.36
CA ASP A 31 -10.60 -10.31 24.20
C ASP A 31 -10.66 -11.71 23.53
N LEU A 32 -10.66 -11.75 22.19
CA LEU A 32 -10.74 -12.99 21.41
C LEU A 32 -9.37 -13.59 21.07
N ALA A 33 -8.28 -12.85 21.29
CA ALA A 33 -6.94 -13.25 20.91
C ALA A 33 -5.86 -12.61 21.82
N PRO A 34 -4.69 -13.26 21.96
CA PRO A 34 -3.53 -12.70 22.68
C PRO A 34 -2.88 -11.54 21.91
N HIS A 35 -2.45 -10.51 22.63
CA HIS A 35 -1.84 -9.30 22.07
C HIS A 35 -0.48 -9.56 21.42
N GLU A 36 0.29 -10.50 21.98
CA GLU A 36 1.65 -10.86 21.59
C GLU A 36 1.70 -11.34 20.13
N VAL A 37 0.66 -12.03 19.67
CA VAL A 37 0.58 -12.51 18.29
C VAL A 37 0.47 -11.35 17.31
N SER A 38 -0.33 -10.31 17.65
CA SER A 38 -0.42 -9.12 16.80
C SER A 38 0.92 -8.38 16.72
N ASP A 39 1.62 -8.21 17.85
CA ASP A 39 2.94 -7.56 17.89
C ASP A 39 3.97 -8.31 17.03
N VAL A 40 4.04 -9.64 17.17
CA VAL A 40 4.93 -10.50 16.36
C VAL A 40 4.59 -10.40 14.87
N LEU A 41 3.30 -10.42 14.51
CA LEU A 41 2.87 -10.28 13.12
C LEU A 41 3.27 -8.92 12.52
N PHE A 42 3.13 -7.81 13.27
CA PHE A 42 3.60 -6.49 12.83
C PHE A 42 5.11 -6.46 12.66
N ALA A 43 5.88 -7.09 13.56
CA ALA A 43 7.33 -7.17 13.44
C ALA A 43 7.76 -7.95 12.18
N ILE A 44 7.14 -9.11 11.91
CA ILE A 44 7.41 -9.90 10.70
C ILE A 44 6.99 -9.12 9.44
N ALA A 45 5.85 -8.45 9.46
CA ALA A 45 5.39 -7.60 8.36
C ALA A 45 6.38 -6.47 8.06
N ALA A 46 6.90 -5.80 9.09
CA ALA A 46 7.88 -4.73 8.97
C ALA A 46 9.21 -5.25 8.39
N LEU A 47 9.69 -6.39 8.87
CA LEU A 47 10.89 -7.03 8.34
C LEU A 47 10.73 -7.43 6.87
N ALA A 48 9.59 -8.02 6.50
CA ALA A 48 9.30 -8.41 5.12
C ALA A 48 9.20 -7.18 4.19
N TRP A 49 8.56 -6.10 4.65
CA TRP A 49 8.49 -4.85 3.90
C TRP A 49 9.87 -4.20 3.75
N LEU A 50 10.66 -4.10 4.81
CA LEU A 50 12.03 -3.57 4.77
C LEU A 50 12.92 -4.39 3.85
N ALA A 51 12.86 -5.72 3.93
CA ALA A 51 13.60 -6.60 3.03
C ALA A 51 13.19 -6.37 1.56
N SER A 52 11.89 -6.20 1.29
CA SER A 52 11.37 -5.88 -0.05
C SER A 52 11.92 -4.54 -0.56
N CYS A 53 11.92 -3.49 0.28
CA CYS A 53 12.52 -2.20 -0.02
C CYS A 53 14.01 -2.34 -0.38
N ILE A 54 14.78 -3.04 0.45
CA ILE A 54 16.23 -3.20 0.25
C ILE A 54 16.51 -3.98 -1.04
N VAL A 55 15.84 -5.11 -1.24
CA VAL A 55 16.03 -5.96 -2.44
C VAL A 55 15.66 -5.19 -3.70
N TYR A 56 14.50 -4.52 -3.71
CA TYR A 56 14.06 -3.75 -4.87
C TYR A 56 14.96 -2.53 -5.13
N LEU A 57 15.38 -1.81 -4.08
CA LEU A 57 16.29 -0.66 -4.23
C LEU A 57 17.64 -1.08 -4.81
N ARG A 58 18.22 -2.19 -4.33
CA ARG A 58 19.47 -2.73 -4.89
C ARG A 58 19.35 -3.08 -6.36
N TYR A 59 18.23 -3.70 -6.75
CA TYR A 59 17.90 -3.98 -8.14
C TYR A 59 17.77 -2.68 -8.97
N ALA A 60 16.98 -1.73 -8.50
CA ALA A 60 16.70 -0.47 -9.20
C ALA A 60 17.95 0.40 -9.39
N LEU A 61 18.86 0.41 -8.41
CA LEU A 61 20.14 1.11 -8.51
C LEU A 61 21.15 0.42 -9.45
N SER A 62 21.05 -0.91 -9.57
CA SER A 62 21.96 -1.70 -10.42
C SER A 62 21.55 -1.69 -11.89
N VAL A 63 20.29 -1.39 -12.20
CA VAL A 63 19.75 -1.40 -13.56
C VAL A 63 19.18 -0.03 -13.91
N ARG A 64 19.91 0.74 -14.71
CA ARG A 64 19.50 2.08 -15.15
C ARG A 64 18.10 2.05 -15.80
N GLY A 65 17.20 2.87 -15.26
CA GLY A 65 15.81 2.99 -15.75
C GLY A 65 14.88 1.86 -15.33
N ALA A 66 15.28 0.94 -14.45
CA ALA A 66 14.42 -0.16 -13.97
C ALA A 66 13.13 0.36 -13.32
N LEU A 67 13.25 1.29 -12.36
CA LEU A 67 12.09 1.86 -11.67
C LEU A 67 11.05 2.42 -12.65
N GLY A 68 11.49 3.26 -13.60
CA GLY A 68 10.59 3.84 -14.59
C GLY A 68 9.95 2.80 -15.51
N ARG A 69 10.64 1.69 -15.81
CA ARG A 69 10.11 0.59 -16.61
C ARG A 69 9.08 -0.21 -15.82
N ASP A 70 9.38 -0.55 -14.58
CA ASP A 70 8.49 -1.33 -13.72
C ASP A 70 7.24 -0.55 -13.31
N LEU A 71 7.35 0.75 -13.05
CA LEU A 71 6.18 1.60 -12.77
C LEU A 71 5.20 1.69 -13.95
N ARG A 72 5.69 1.48 -15.18
CA ARG A 72 4.89 1.45 -16.41
C ARG A 72 4.48 0.03 -16.84
N ASP A 73 4.94 -0.98 -16.10
CA ASP A 73 4.56 -2.38 -16.34
C ASP A 73 3.09 -2.58 -15.96
N MET A 74 2.29 -3.07 -16.89
CA MET A 74 0.86 -3.24 -16.68
C MET A 74 0.50 -4.35 -15.68
N THR A 75 1.42 -5.27 -15.40
CA THR A 75 1.17 -6.39 -14.50
C THR A 75 1.66 -6.07 -13.09
N ALA A 76 2.88 -5.56 -12.98
CA ALA A 76 3.54 -5.35 -11.69
C ALA A 76 3.47 -3.88 -11.21
N GLY A 77 3.32 -2.91 -12.12
CA GLY A 77 3.33 -1.47 -11.82
C GLY A 77 2.38 -1.04 -10.70
N PRO A 78 1.11 -1.50 -10.67
CA PRO A 78 0.18 -1.15 -9.59
C PRO A 78 0.67 -1.52 -8.18
N PHE A 79 1.48 -2.58 -8.05
CA PHE A 79 2.03 -3.02 -6.76
C PHE A 79 3.06 -2.06 -6.17
N ALA A 80 3.60 -1.10 -6.95
CA ALA A 80 4.46 -0.05 -6.42
C ALA A 80 3.78 0.76 -5.30
N SER A 81 2.46 0.89 -5.35
CA SER A 81 1.67 1.55 -4.31
C SER A 81 1.83 0.91 -2.92
N LEU A 82 2.09 -0.39 -2.86
CA LEU A 82 2.30 -1.10 -1.60
C LEU A 82 3.56 -0.64 -0.84
N ALA A 83 4.51 0.00 -1.52
CA ALA A 83 5.65 0.63 -0.86
C ALA A 83 5.22 1.77 0.08
N PHE A 84 4.08 2.42 -0.18
CA PHE A 84 3.51 3.49 0.65
C PHE A 84 2.32 3.02 1.49
N ILE A 85 1.51 2.10 0.99
CA ILE A 85 0.31 1.62 1.70
C ILE A 85 0.69 0.77 2.93
N THR A 86 1.62 -0.18 2.78
CA THR A 86 2.06 -1.07 3.86
C THR A 86 2.55 -0.30 5.09
N PRO A 87 3.45 0.70 4.97
CA PRO A 87 3.96 1.41 6.14
C PRO A 87 2.90 2.26 6.85
N VAL A 88 1.75 2.59 6.25
CA VAL A 88 0.63 3.22 6.98
C VAL A 88 0.10 2.27 8.06
N LEU A 89 -0.12 1.00 7.70
CA LEU A 89 -0.56 -0.04 8.64
C LEU A 89 0.51 -0.29 9.73
N LEU A 90 1.79 -0.31 9.33
CA LEU A 90 2.89 -0.52 10.26
C LEU A 90 3.08 0.66 11.23
N ALA A 91 2.91 1.90 10.75
CA ALA A 91 2.98 3.09 11.60
C ALA A 91 1.82 3.12 12.60
N ALA A 92 0.61 2.83 12.15
CA ALA A 92 -0.58 2.75 13.00
C ALA A 92 -0.46 1.66 14.07
N GLY A 93 -0.05 0.44 13.69
CA GLY A 93 0.04 -0.69 14.62
C GLY A 93 1.31 -0.73 15.48
N GLY A 94 2.45 -0.27 14.95
CA GLY A 94 3.76 -0.47 15.56
C GLY A 94 4.42 0.79 16.14
N ILE A 95 4.09 1.99 15.63
CA ILE A 95 4.67 3.25 16.11
C ILE A 95 3.70 3.97 17.05
N ALA A 96 2.42 4.04 16.67
CA ALA A 96 1.38 4.77 17.39
C ALA A 96 1.26 4.42 18.89
N PRO A 97 1.38 3.14 19.31
CA PRO A 97 1.27 2.78 20.73
C PRO A 97 2.35 3.40 21.61
N TYR A 98 3.49 3.80 21.03
CA TYR A 98 4.62 4.36 21.76
C TYR A 98 4.82 5.85 21.47
N PHE A 99 4.58 6.29 20.23
CA PHE A 99 4.86 7.65 19.76
C PHE A 99 3.78 8.16 18.82
N GLN A 100 2.64 8.57 19.39
CA GLN A 100 1.47 8.99 18.62
C GLN A 100 1.76 10.13 17.63
N VAL A 101 2.42 11.22 18.06
CA VAL A 101 2.74 12.37 17.19
C VAL A 101 3.63 11.95 16.02
N THR A 102 4.64 11.12 16.27
CA THR A 102 5.53 10.60 15.24
C THR A 102 4.76 9.75 14.24
N ALA A 103 3.87 8.87 14.71
CA ALA A 103 3.03 8.04 13.84
C ALA A 103 2.14 8.90 12.93
N THR A 104 1.50 9.94 13.47
CA THR A 104 0.67 10.87 12.67
C THR A 104 1.47 11.52 11.55
N VAL A 105 2.64 12.10 11.85
CA VAL A 105 3.48 12.75 10.82
C VAL A 105 3.94 11.76 9.76
N VAL A 106 4.33 10.55 10.17
CA VAL A 106 4.73 9.49 9.23
C VAL A 106 3.57 9.12 8.31
N ILE A 107 2.37 8.93 8.86
CA ILE A 107 1.16 8.60 8.09
C ILE A 107 0.82 9.72 7.12
N ASP A 108 0.83 10.99 7.54
CA ASP A 108 0.55 12.13 6.66
C ASP A 108 1.48 12.16 5.44
N VAL A 109 2.79 11.95 5.66
CA VAL A 109 3.78 11.87 4.57
C VAL A 109 3.49 10.70 3.64
N LEU A 110 3.13 9.54 4.18
CA LEU A 110 2.78 8.37 3.39
C LEU A 110 1.50 8.57 2.58
N VAL A 111 0.49 9.22 3.15
CA VAL A 111 -0.78 9.55 2.48
C VAL A 111 -0.52 10.49 1.30
N VAL A 112 0.34 11.50 1.46
CA VAL A 112 0.78 12.35 0.34
C VAL A 112 1.43 11.50 -0.75
N GLY A 113 2.31 10.56 -0.37
CA GLY A 113 2.93 9.62 -1.31
C GLY A 113 1.91 8.75 -2.07
N ILE A 114 0.91 8.22 -1.37
CA ILE A 114 -0.19 7.43 -1.94
C ILE A 114 -0.95 8.26 -2.99
N VAL A 115 -1.34 9.49 -2.64
CA VAL A 115 -2.09 10.37 -3.53
C VAL A 115 -1.27 10.74 -4.77
N LEU A 116 0.00 11.13 -4.59
CA LEU A 116 0.87 11.50 -5.71
C LEU A 116 1.13 10.33 -6.65
N LEU A 117 1.45 9.15 -6.11
CA LEU A 117 1.71 7.96 -6.91
C LEU A 117 0.43 7.47 -7.60
N GLY A 118 -0.69 7.44 -6.89
CA GLY A 118 -2.00 7.09 -7.43
C GLY A 118 -2.43 8.01 -8.56
N ALA A 119 -2.26 9.33 -8.40
CA ALA A 119 -2.54 10.32 -9.44
C ALA A 119 -1.63 10.14 -10.67
N TRP A 120 -0.34 9.90 -10.45
CA TRP A 120 0.61 9.67 -11.54
C TRP A 120 0.30 8.39 -12.33
N LEU A 121 0.06 7.27 -11.64
CA LEU A 121 -0.31 5.99 -12.26
C LEU A 121 -1.61 6.12 -13.06
N THR A 122 -2.62 6.76 -12.47
CA THR A 122 -3.92 6.99 -13.13
C THR A 122 -3.76 7.87 -14.39
N SER A 123 -2.95 8.94 -14.32
CA SER A 123 -2.64 9.79 -15.47
C SER A 123 -1.91 9.02 -16.58
N PHE A 124 -0.98 8.14 -16.21
CA PHE A 124 -0.29 7.27 -17.16
C PHE A 124 -1.26 6.33 -17.89
N TRP A 125 -2.21 5.74 -17.16
CA TRP A 125 -3.23 4.86 -17.73
C TRP A 125 -4.17 5.61 -18.68
N MET A 126 -4.67 6.78 -18.27
CA MET A 126 -5.57 7.61 -19.09
C MET A 126 -4.96 8.09 -20.41
N ARG A 127 -3.63 8.22 -20.51
CA ARG A 127 -2.93 8.68 -21.73
C ARG A 127 -2.71 7.58 -22.78
N GLY A 128 -3.43 6.46 -22.68
CA GLY A 128 -3.30 5.32 -23.60
C GLY A 128 -2.21 4.33 -23.22
N GLY A 129 -1.73 4.37 -21.97
CA GLY A 129 -0.76 3.42 -21.42
C GLY A 129 -1.36 2.09 -20.98
N THR A 130 -2.67 1.87 -21.18
CA THR A 130 -3.39 0.67 -20.72
C THR A 130 -4.16 -0.04 -21.82
N ASP A 131 -3.80 -1.30 -22.02
CA ASP A 131 -4.62 -2.33 -22.64
C ASP A 131 -5.67 -2.86 -21.65
N ILE A 132 -6.96 -2.63 -21.93
CA ILE A 132 -8.06 -3.02 -21.05
C ILE A 132 -8.05 -4.53 -20.75
N ASP A 133 -7.59 -5.36 -21.70
CA ASP A 133 -7.54 -6.82 -21.53
C ASP A 133 -6.54 -7.27 -20.47
N ARG A 134 -5.58 -6.40 -20.13
CA ARG A 134 -4.55 -6.63 -19.11
C ARG A 134 -4.94 -6.07 -17.75
N LEU A 135 -6.12 -5.48 -17.60
CA LEU A 135 -6.63 -5.08 -16.29
C LEU A 135 -6.81 -6.31 -15.40
N HIS A 136 -6.39 -6.16 -14.15
CA HIS A 136 -6.48 -7.20 -13.12
C HIS A 136 -6.71 -6.56 -11.75
N PRO A 137 -7.09 -7.32 -10.71
CA PRO A 137 -7.41 -6.77 -9.39
C PRO A 137 -6.30 -5.93 -8.72
N GLY A 138 -5.04 -6.04 -9.17
CA GLY A 138 -3.94 -5.22 -8.66
C GLY A 138 -4.11 -3.72 -8.94
N TYR A 139 -4.90 -3.36 -9.96
CA TYR A 139 -5.23 -1.96 -10.27
C TYR A 139 -6.08 -1.27 -9.20
N PHE A 140 -6.69 -2.02 -8.27
CA PHE A 140 -7.31 -1.43 -7.09
C PHE A 140 -6.30 -0.87 -6.09
N LEU A 141 -5.03 -1.31 -6.12
CA LEU A 141 -4.08 -0.97 -5.07
C LEU A 141 -3.80 0.55 -4.97
N PRO A 142 -3.45 1.26 -6.05
CA PRO A 142 -2.97 2.64 -5.93
C PRO A 142 -4.01 3.64 -5.43
N THR A 143 -5.28 3.43 -5.77
CA THR A 143 -6.36 4.39 -5.49
C THR A 143 -7.38 3.84 -4.49
N VAL A 144 -7.87 2.61 -4.68
CA VAL A 144 -8.86 2.01 -3.78
C VAL A 144 -8.21 1.61 -2.47
N ALA A 145 -7.25 0.68 -2.48
CA ALA A 145 -6.58 0.27 -1.26
C ALA A 145 -5.82 1.44 -0.62
N GLY A 146 -5.15 2.26 -1.45
CA GLY A 146 -4.51 3.50 -1.02
C GLY A 146 -5.44 4.44 -0.26
N GLY A 147 -6.60 4.77 -0.83
CA GLY A 147 -7.58 5.64 -0.18
C GLY A 147 -8.19 5.04 1.08
N LEU A 148 -8.57 3.76 1.06
CA LEU A 148 -9.18 3.09 2.22
C LEU A 148 -8.21 2.94 3.39
N VAL A 149 -6.94 2.57 3.13
CA VAL A 149 -5.92 2.45 4.18
C VAL A 149 -5.50 3.83 4.70
N ALA A 150 -5.35 4.83 3.82
CA ALA A 150 -5.11 6.22 4.23
C ALA A 150 -6.23 6.76 5.13
N SER A 151 -7.48 6.45 4.78
CA SER A 151 -8.66 6.83 5.57
C SER A 151 -8.64 6.20 6.96
N ALA A 152 -8.40 4.88 7.04
CA ALA A 152 -8.30 4.17 8.31
C ALA A 152 -7.17 4.73 9.19
N GLY A 153 -6.01 5.01 8.60
CA GLY A 153 -4.89 5.66 9.27
C GLY A 153 -5.29 7.04 9.83
N ALA A 154 -5.82 7.93 8.99
CA ALA A 154 -6.22 9.28 9.41
C ALA A 154 -7.30 9.27 10.51
N ALA A 155 -8.27 8.34 10.44
CA ALA A 155 -9.33 8.20 11.44
C ALA A 155 -8.78 7.82 12.83
N GLU A 156 -7.76 6.95 12.89
CA GLU A 156 -7.16 6.50 14.15
C GLU A 156 -6.47 7.64 14.92
N PHE A 157 -6.04 8.70 14.22
CA PHE A 157 -5.41 9.89 14.83
C PHE A 157 -6.30 11.13 14.85
N GLY A 158 -7.61 10.98 14.65
CA GLY A 158 -8.59 12.06 14.81
C GLY A 158 -8.64 13.08 13.65
N GLN A 159 -8.03 12.77 12.51
CA GLN A 159 -8.05 13.64 11.32
C GLN A 159 -9.31 13.38 10.48
N ALA A 160 -10.49 13.68 11.03
CA ALA A 160 -11.79 13.30 10.47
C ALA A 160 -11.99 13.72 9.00
N LEU A 161 -11.70 14.98 8.66
CA LEU A 161 -11.84 15.48 7.28
C LEU A 161 -10.94 14.71 6.29
N LEU A 162 -9.69 14.43 6.67
CA LEU A 162 -8.78 13.66 5.83
C LEU A 162 -9.28 12.24 5.65
N ALA A 163 -9.77 11.63 6.73
CA ALA A 163 -10.33 10.29 6.69
C ALA A 163 -11.55 10.21 5.74
N GLU A 164 -12.47 11.16 5.80
CA GLU A 164 -13.64 11.24 4.92
C GLU A 164 -13.25 11.43 3.45
N VAL A 165 -12.31 12.33 3.17
CA VAL A 165 -11.84 12.58 1.80
C VAL A 165 -11.16 11.35 1.20
N MET A 166 -10.30 10.68 1.99
CA MET A 166 -9.62 9.46 1.54
C MET A 166 -10.57 8.27 1.39
N LEU A 167 -11.60 8.18 2.24
CA LEU A 167 -12.68 7.20 2.10
C LEU A 167 -13.44 7.42 0.79
N GLY A 168 -13.84 8.67 0.53
CA GLY A 168 -14.51 9.06 -0.71
C GLY A 168 -13.67 8.74 -1.94
N LEU A 169 -12.37 9.06 -1.91
CA LEU A 169 -11.43 8.70 -2.99
C LEU A 169 -11.43 7.19 -3.24
N GLY A 170 -11.25 6.39 -2.19
CA GLY A 170 -11.20 4.93 -2.30
C GLY A 170 -12.49 4.35 -2.87
N LEU A 171 -13.65 4.77 -2.37
CA LEU A 171 -14.96 4.30 -2.79
C LEU A 171 -15.31 4.72 -4.23
N VAL A 172 -15.08 5.99 -4.59
CA VAL A 172 -15.34 6.48 -5.95
C VAL A 172 -14.45 5.76 -6.95
N CYS A 173 -13.15 5.60 -6.67
CA CYS A 173 -12.26 4.84 -7.53
C CYS A 173 -12.67 3.37 -7.63
N TRP A 174 -13.19 2.77 -6.56
CA TRP A 174 -13.70 1.40 -6.59
C TRP A 174 -14.92 1.26 -7.49
N VAL A 175 -15.89 2.19 -7.41
CA VAL A 175 -17.08 2.18 -8.27
C VAL A 175 -16.71 2.39 -9.75
N ILE A 176 -15.68 3.18 -10.04
CA ILE A 176 -15.21 3.41 -11.41
C ILE A 176 -14.44 2.20 -11.95
N ILE A 177 -13.46 1.68 -11.19
CA ILE A 177 -12.56 0.63 -11.64
C ILE A 177 -13.18 -0.77 -11.53
N GLY A 178 -14.04 -0.98 -10.54
CA GLY A 178 -14.67 -2.25 -10.19
C GLY A 178 -15.34 -2.93 -11.39
N PRO A 179 -16.28 -2.26 -12.08
CA PRO A 179 -16.94 -2.82 -13.24
C PRO A 179 -15.97 -3.17 -14.37
N MET A 180 -14.93 -2.37 -14.61
CA MET A 180 -13.95 -2.63 -15.68
C MET A 180 -13.15 -3.93 -15.44
N ILE A 181 -12.87 -4.26 -14.17
CA ILE A 181 -12.14 -5.48 -13.81
C ILE A 181 -13.06 -6.71 -13.81
N VAL A 182 -14.33 -6.55 -13.43
CA VAL A 182 -15.30 -7.64 -13.31
C VAL A 182 -15.97 -7.99 -14.65
N ALA A 183 -16.18 -6.99 -15.52
CA ALA A 183 -16.84 -7.19 -16.82
C ALA A 183 -15.91 -7.76 -17.91
N ARG A 184 -14.66 -8.04 -17.55
CA ARG A 184 -13.66 -8.75 -18.35
C ARG A 184 -13.82 -10.26 -18.14
#